data_AF-A0A8D2J552-F1
#
_entry.id   AF-A0A8D2J552-F1
#
_cell.length_a   1.000
_cell.length_b   1.000
_cell.length_c   1.000
_cell.angle_alpha   90.00
_cell.angle_beta   90.00
_cell.angle_gamma   90.00
#
_symmetry.space_group_name_H-M   'P 1'
#
loop_
_entity.id
_entity.type
_entity.pdbx_description
1 polymer ?
#
loop_
_entity_poly.entity_id
_entity_poly.type
_entity_poly.pdbx_seq_one_letter_code
_entity_poly.pdbx_strand_id
1 'polypeptide(L)'
;MRPAWASHLTGRLLMLAVTLATDPVPRITFQRGDSSRILTPFSKEGVLNYDTLLLGEDGATLYVGARDAVLAFDISSTRSVKLKGEIPWSPVSRKKEECAFKKNSNESECFNFIRILVQLNETHLYTCGTYAFSPTCAYVVSARRGRGRAFLPLRDEARLRGSRPL
;
A
#
# COMPACT_ATOMS: atom_id res chain seq x y z
N MET A 1 73.72 33.03 13.94
CA MET A 1 74.06 32.35 12.66
C MET A 1 73.14 31.15 12.53
N ARG A 2 72.38 31.04 11.43
CA ARG A 2 71.30 30.05 11.24
C ARG A 2 71.85 28.65 10.89
N PRO A 3 71.11 27.57 11.18
CA PRO A 3 71.04 26.44 10.27
C PRO A 3 69.72 26.46 9.48
N ALA A 4 69.86 26.24 8.18
CA ALA A 4 68.81 26.22 7.18
C ALA A 4 68.49 24.76 6.79
N TRP A 5 67.56 24.15 7.51
CA TRP A 5 66.89 22.91 7.13
C TRP A 5 65.58 22.83 7.94
N ALA A 6 64.59 22.10 7.46
CA ALA A 6 63.18 22.14 7.90
C ALA A 6 62.36 23.33 7.36
N SER A 7 62.65 23.73 6.12
CA SER A 7 61.59 23.80 5.12
C SER A 7 60.87 22.45 5.12
N HIS A 8 59.56 22.44 5.32
CA HIS A 8 58.54 21.53 4.76
C HIS A 8 57.34 21.48 5.73
N LEU A 9 56.13 21.59 5.17
CA LEU A 9 54.81 21.43 5.81
C LEU A 9 54.21 22.62 6.57
N THR A 10 53.82 23.67 5.84
CA THR A 10 52.48 24.24 6.02
C THR A 10 51.84 24.43 4.65
N GLY A 11 51.52 23.28 4.05
CA GLY A 11 50.80 23.20 2.79
C GLY A 11 49.43 23.86 2.92
N ARG A 12 49.13 24.71 1.94
CA ARG A 12 47.80 25.02 1.39
C ARG A 12 46.65 24.83 2.38
N LEU A 13 46.26 25.92 3.04
CA LEU A 13 44.95 26.01 3.66
C LEU A 13 43.90 25.74 2.57
N LEU A 14 43.25 24.60 2.74
CA LEU A 14 42.17 24.07 1.93
C LEU A 14 41.18 25.19 1.60
N MET A 15 41.02 25.51 0.31
CA MET A 15 39.77 26.09 -0.16
C MET A 15 38.71 25.06 0.23
N LEU A 16 38.01 25.26 1.34
CA LEU A 16 36.73 24.62 1.56
C LEU A 16 35.83 25.16 0.45
N ALA A 17 35.87 24.47 -0.68
CA ALA A 17 34.83 24.53 -1.67
C ALA A 17 33.55 24.18 -0.91
N VAL A 18 32.77 25.21 -0.61
CA VAL A 18 31.35 25.06 -0.34
C VAL A 18 30.80 24.44 -1.61
N THR A 19 30.74 23.12 -1.64
CA THR A 19 29.91 22.40 -2.59
C THR A 19 28.49 22.67 -2.13
N LEU A 20 27.92 23.78 -2.61
CA LEU A 20 26.48 23.89 -2.73
C LEU A 20 26.09 22.76 -3.69
N ALA A 21 25.76 21.60 -3.14
CA ALA A 21 24.96 20.63 -3.84
C ALA A 21 23.63 21.34 -4.14
N THR A 22 23.53 21.98 -5.30
CA THR A 22 22.26 22.48 -5.80
C THR A 22 21.42 21.25 -6.08
N ASP A 23 20.43 20.98 -5.22
CA ASP A 23 19.52 19.86 -5.43
C ASP A 23 18.94 19.96 -6.86
N PRO A 24 18.94 18.85 -7.62
CA PRO A 24 18.44 18.88 -8.99
C PRO A 24 16.96 19.27 -9.00
N VAL A 25 16.63 20.29 -9.79
CA VAL A 25 15.24 20.76 -9.99
C VAL A 25 14.58 19.94 -11.10
N PRO A 26 13.30 19.52 -10.96
CA PRO A 26 12.57 18.82 -12.03
C PRO A 26 12.58 19.61 -13.35
N ARG A 27 12.88 18.92 -14.46
CA ARG A 27 12.91 19.54 -15.80
C ARG A 27 11.55 20.06 -16.25
N ILE A 28 10.47 19.36 -15.88
CA ILE A 28 9.09 19.72 -16.21
C ILE A 28 8.23 19.44 -14.99
N THR A 29 7.41 20.41 -14.60
CA THR A 29 6.45 20.30 -13.52
C THR A 29 5.06 20.56 -14.07
N PHE A 30 4.14 19.62 -13.84
CA PHE A 30 2.74 19.79 -14.19
C PHE A 30 1.96 20.05 -12.90
N GLN A 31 1.07 21.04 -12.93
CA GLN A 31 0.17 21.29 -11.81
C GLN A 31 -0.96 20.26 -11.81
N ARG A 32 -1.55 20.02 -10.64
CA ARG A 32 -2.76 19.18 -10.56
C ARG A 32 -3.87 19.83 -11.39
N GLY A 33 -4.40 19.10 -12.36
CA GLY A 33 -5.43 19.60 -13.28
C GLY A 33 -4.89 20.23 -14.56
N ASP A 34 -3.58 20.15 -14.81
CA ASP A 34 -2.98 20.55 -16.08
C ASP A 34 -3.60 19.76 -17.26
N SER A 35 -4.13 20.46 -18.25
CA SER A 35 -4.81 19.86 -19.40
C SER A 35 -3.88 19.04 -20.29
N SER A 36 -2.57 19.30 -20.25
CA SER A 36 -1.56 18.52 -20.98
C SER A 36 -1.30 17.14 -20.33
N ARG A 37 -1.71 16.94 -19.08
CA ARG A 37 -1.56 15.70 -18.30
C ARG A 37 -2.85 15.35 -17.57
N ILE A 38 -3.78 14.73 -18.29
CA ILE A 38 -5.04 14.26 -17.73
C ILE A 38 -4.78 13.13 -16.72
N LEU A 39 -5.20 13.33 -15.47
CA LEU A 39 -5.21 12.33 -14.41
C LEU A 39 -6.64 11.89 -14.14
N THR A 40 -6.85 10.59 -13.89
CA THR A 40 -8.16 10.04 -13.51
C THR A 40 -8.17 9.73 -12.02
N PRO A 41 -8.66 10.64 -11.16
CA PRO A 41 -8.72 10.39 -9.72
C PRO A 41 -9.82 9.38 -9.39
N PHE A 42 -9.60 8.60 -8.34
CA PHE A 42 -10.63 7.77 -7.73
C PHE A 42 -10.70 8.05 -6.23
N SER A 43 -11.92 8.19 -5.72
CA SER A 43 -12.21 8.18 -4.30
C SER A 43 -13.59 7.55 -4.07
N LYS A 44 -13.74 6.86 -2.95
CA LYS A 44 -15.01 6.29 -2.50
C LYS A 44 -15.26 6.68 -1.05
N GLU A 45 -16.49 7.05 -0.75
CA GLU A 45 -16.92 7.36 0.62
C GLU A 45 -16.72 6.14 1.54
N GLY A 46 -16.25 6.39 2.77
CA GLY A 46 -15.98 5.36 3.77
C GLY A 46 -14.66 4.62 3.59
N VAL A 47 -14.06 4.63 2.41
CA VAL A 47 -12.79 3.95 2.10
C VAL A 47 -11.63 4.95 2.07
N LEU A 48 -10.64 4.72 2.91
CA LEU A 48 -9.43 5.55 3.06
C LEU A 48 -8.17 4.68 2.92
N ASN A 49 -6.98 5.30 2.87
CA ASN A 49 -5.67 4.63 2.92
C ASN A 49 -5.45 3.60 1.80
N TYR A 50 -5.51 4.05 0.54
CA TYR A 50 -5.27 3.23 -0.66
C TYR A 50 -3.77 2.96 -0.85
N ASP A 51 -3.16 2.22 0.08
CA ASP A 51 -1.70 2.18 0.25
C ASP A 51 -1.04 0.93 -0.37
N THR A 52 -1.81 -0.14 -0.64
CA THR A 52 -1.28 -1.39 -1.22
C THR A 52 -1.80 -1.56 -2.64
N LEU A 53 -0.91 -1.68 -3.63
CA LEU A 53 -1.26 -1.76 -5.05
C LEU A 53 -0.69 -3.02 -5.68
N LEU A 54 -1.50 -3.77 -6.43
CA LEU A 54 -1.09 -4.94 -7.18
C LEU A 54 -1.70 -4.88 -8.58
N LEU A 55 -0.86 -4.77 -9.61
CA LEU A 55 -1.28 -4.96 -10.99
C LEU A 55 -1.47 -6.45 -11.26
N GLY A 56 -2.66 -6.83 -11.74
CA GLY A 56 -2.96 -8.20 -12.14
C GLY A 56 -2.16 -8.63 -13.36
N GLU A 57 -1.97 -9.93 -13.50
CA GLU A 57 -1.20 -10.54 -14.59
C GLU A 57 -1.77 -10.23 -15.99
N ASP A 58 -3.07 -9.95 -16.08
CA ASP A 58 -3.75 -9.55 -17.31
C ASP A 58 -3.42 -8.10 -17.76
N GLY A 59 -2.72 -7.33 -16.92
CA GLY A 59 -2.43 -5.91 -17.14
C GLY A 59 -3.67 -5.01 -17.20
N ALA A 60 -4.86 -5.57 -16.95
CA ALA A 60 -6.15 -4.90 -17.14
C ALA A 60 -6.88 -4.70 -15.81
N THR A 61 -6.44 -5.37 -14.74
CA THR A 61 -7.03 -5.25 -13.41
C THR A 61 -6.01 -4.72 -12.40
N LEU A 62 -6.36 -3.65 -11.68
CA LEU A 62 -5.57 -3.14 -10.54
C LEU A 62 -6.28 -3.51 -9.24
N TYR A 63 -5.63 -4.34 -8.41
CA TYR A 63 -6.10 -4.62 -7.06
C TYR A 63 -5.51 -3.60 -6.08
N VAL A 64 -6.34 -3.13 -5.16
CA VAL A 64 -5.96 -2.11 -4.18
C VAL A 64 -6.37 -2.55 -2.79
N GLY A 65 -5.41 -2.67 -1.90
CA GLY A 65 -5.63 -2.82 -0.47
C GLY A 65 -5.80 -1.45 0.18
N ALA A 66 -6.91 -1.26 0.88
CA ALA A 66 -7.27 -0.02 1.55
C ALA A 66 -7.51 -0.22 3.06
N ARG A 67 -7.96 0.80 3.77
CA ARG A 67 -8.54 0.64 5.10
C ARG A 67 -9.87 -0.10 4.98
N ASP A 68 -9.98 -1.22 5.68
CA ASP A 68 -11.17 -2.05 5.82
C ASP A 68 -11.71 -2.63 4.50
N ALA A 69 -10.94 -2.59 3.41
CA ALA A 69 -11.41 -3.09 2.11
C ALA A 69 -10.26 -3.56 1.21
N VAL A 70 -10.58 -4.53 0.35
CA VAL A 70 -9.81 -4.84 -0.85
C VAL A 70 -10.68 -4.50 -2.07
N LEU A 71 -10.13 -3.76 -3.02
CA LEU A 71 -10.82 -3.28 -4.22
C LEU A 71 -10.19 -3.87 -5.47
N ALA A 72 -10.99 -4.02 -6.52
CA ALA A 72 -10.52 -4.39 -7.85
C ALA A 72 -11.02 -3.37 -8.88
N PHE A 73 -10.11 -2.81 -9.67
CA PHE A 73 -10.40 -1.81 -10.70
C PHE A 73 -10.12 -2.35 -12.10
N ASP A 74 -11.00 -2.05 -13.06
CA ASP A 74 -10.69 -2.16 -14.48
C ASP A 74 -9.88 -0.94 -14.90
N ILE A 75 -8.68 -1.20 -15.40
CA ILE A 75 -7.74 -0.21 -15.93
C ILE A 75 -7.40 -0.48 -17.41
N SER A 76 -8.18 -1.32 -18.09
CA SER A 76 -7.93 -1.67 -19.50
C SER A 76 -8.05 -0.48 -20.46
N SER A 77 -8.69 0.60 -20.03
CA SER A 77 -8.75 1.88 -20.74
C SER A 77 -7.89 2.93 -20.03
N THR A 78 -7.02 3.59 -20.78
CA THR A 78 -6.13 4.66 -20.29
C THR A 78 -6.87 5.90 -19.78
N ARG A 79 -8.17 6.03 -20.08
CA ARG A 79 -8.99 7.20 -19.74
C ARG A 79 -10.02 6.95 -18.64
N SER A 80 -10.13 5.71 -18.14
CA SER A 80 -11.16 5.39 -17.14
C SER A 80 -10.71 4.28 -16.21
N VAL A 81 -10.74 4.58 -14.92
CA VAL A 81 -10.61 3.60 -13.83
C VAL A 81 -12.00 3.29 -13.33
N LYS A 82 -12.43 2.02 -13.43
CA LYS A 82 -13.78 1.60 -13.02
C LYS A 82 -13.72 0.56 -11.92
N LEU A 83 -14.44 0.75 -10.82
CA LEU A 83 -14.54 -0.26 -9.77
C LEU A 83 -15.28 -1.50 -10.31
N LYS A 84 -14.61 -2.66 -10.33
CA LYS A 84 -15.19 -3.95 -10.74
C LYS A 84 -15.76 -4.71 -9.55
N GLY A 85 -15.16 -4.56 -8.37
CA GLY A 85 -15.56 -5.31 -7.19
C GLY A 85 -14.84 -4.82 -5.94
N GLU A 86 -15.42 -5.18 -4.80
CA GLU A 86 -14.96 -4.81 -3.47
C GLU A 86 -15.25 -5.93 -2.49
N ILE A 87 -14.29 -6.18 -1.60
CA ILE A 87 -14.46 -7.04 -0.44
C ILE A 87 -14.29 -6.16 0.80
N PRO A 88 -15.39 -5.84 1.50
CA PRO A 88 -15.31 -5.26 2.83
C PRO A 88 -14.61 -6.25 3.76
N TRP A 89 -13.61 -5.78 4.48
CA TRP A 89 -12.80 -6.59 5.37
C TRP A 89 -12.49 -5.89 6.70
N SER A 90 -13.49 -5.22 7.25
CA SER A 90 -13.41 -4.64 8.60
C SER A 90 -13.27 -5.73 9.69
N PRO A 91 -12.59 -5.43 10.81
CA PRO A 91 -12.62 -6.25 12.01
C PRO A 91 -14.03 -6.36 12.58
N VAL A 92 -14.40 -7.55 13.07
CA VAL A 92 -15.63 -7.74 13.85
C VAL A 92 -15.58 -6.97 15.18
N SER A 93 -16.73 -6.59 15.75
CA SER A 93 -16.81 -5.73 16.95
C SER A 93 -15.94 -6.22 18.11
N ARG A 94 -15.99 -7.52 18.43
CA ARG A 94 -15.14 -8.13 19.46
C ARG A 94 -13.64 -7.84 19.26
N LYS A 95 -13.14 -7.87 18.02
CA LYS A 95 -11.73 -7.56 17.73
C LYS A 95 -11.42 -6.07 17.88
N LYS A 96 -12.38 -5.20 17.58
CA LYS A 96 -12.25 -3.75 17.81
C LYS A 96 -12.22 -3.44 19.31
N GLU A 97 -13.11 -4.04 20.09
CA GLU A 97 -13.14 -3.94 21.55
C GLU A 97 -11.83 -4.45 22.18
N GLU A 98 -11.35 -5.64 21.76
CA GLU A 98 -10.07 -6.20 22.20
C GLU A 98 -8.89 -5.25 21.89
N CYS A 99 -8.89 -4.62 20.72
CA CYS A 99 -7.88 -3.66 20.31
C CYS A 99 -7.94 -2.36 21.13
N ALA A 100 -9.13 -1.78 21.29
CA ALA A 100 -9.36 -0.55 22.04
C ALA A 100 -8.94 -0.73 23.50
N PHE A 101 -9.31 -1.85 24.11
CA PHE A 101 -8.90 -2.21 25.46
C PHE A 101 -7.38 -2.30 25.59
N LYS A 102 -6.70 -3.02 24.68
CA LYS A 102 -5.24 -3.20 24.72
C LYS A 102 -4.47 -1.91 24.51
N LYS A 103 -4.97 -1.02 23.66
CA LYS A 103 -4.30 0.25 23.34
C LYS A 103 -4.63 1.37 24.31
N ASN A 104 -5.57 1.16 25.24
CA ASN A 104 -6.18 2.24 26.02
C ASN A 104 -6.59 3.41 25.10
N SER A 105 -7.17 3.08 23.94
CA SER A 105 -7.52 4.03 22.88
C SER A 105 -8.98 3.88 22.50
N ASN A 106 -9.55 4.89 21.86
CA ASN A 106 -10.89 4.79 21.29
C ASN A 106 -10.92 3.74 20.15
N GLU A 107 -12.09 3.13 19.91
CA GLU A 107 -12.29 2.15 18.82
C GLU A 107 -12.00 2.72 17.43
N SER A 108 -11.95 4.06 17.30
CA SER A 108 -11.73 4.79 16.05
C SER A 108 -10.36 4.55 15.40
N GLU A 109 -9.45 3.81 16.04
CA GLU A 109 -8.15 3.44 15.45
C GLU A 109 -8.04 1.94 15.11
N CYS A 110 -9.05 1.14 15.47
CA CYS A 110 -9.02 -0.31 15.38
C CYS A 110 -9.56 -0.81 14.02
N PHE A 111 -8.85 -0.47 12.95
CA PHE A 111 -9.18 -0.88 11.58
C PHE A 111 -8.32 -2.03 11.07
N ASN A 112 -8.72 -2.59 9.94
CA ASN A 112 -7.91 -3.47 9.13
C ASN A 112 -7.23 -2.68 8.00
N PHE A 113 -5.95 -2.38 8.12
CA PHE A 113 -5.18 -1.83 7.00
C PHE A 113 -4.58 -2.98 6.21
N ILE A 114 -4.93 -3.10 4.93
CA ILE A 114 -4.35 -4.11 4.06
C ILE A 114 -2.90 -3.75 3.78
N ARG A 115 -1.99 -4.70 4.02
CA ARG A 115 -0.53 -4.52 3.90
C ARG A 115 0.13 -5.50 2.94
N ILE A 116 -0.51 -6.64 2.70
CA ILE A 116 -0.01 -7.66 1.77
C ILE A 116 -1.13 -7.91 0.78
N LEU A 117 -0.79 -7.85 -0.50
CA LEU A 117 -1.67 -8.20 -1.60
C LEU A 117 -0.79 -8.77 -2.70
N VAL A 118 -0.86 -10.09 -2.92
CA VAL A 118 -0.02 -10.78 -3.89
C VAL A 118 -0.83 -11.75 -4.73
N GLN A 119 -0.45 -11.91 -5.99
CA GLN A 119 -1.02 -12.92 -6.88
C GLN A 119 -0.34 -14.27 -6.58
N LEU A 120 -1.13 -15.29 -6.24
CA LEU A 120 -0.61 -16.65 -6.01
C LEU A 120 -0.66 -17.51 -7.27
N ASN A 121 -1.75 -17.37 -8.02
CA ASN A 121 -1.98 -18.02 -9.30
C ASN A 121 -3.00 -17.20 -10.10
N GLU A 122 -3.31 -17.62 -11.32
CA GLU A 122 -4.21 -16.92 -12.24
C GLU A 122 -5.59 -16.53 -11.69
N THR A 123 -6.05 -17.17 -10.60
CA THR A 123 -7.40 -17.02 -10.04
C THR A 123 -7.43 -16.68 -8.55
N HIS A 124 -6.27 -16.67 -7.87
CA HIS A 124 -6.19 -16.48 -6.44
C HIS A 124 -5.21 -15.38 -6.07
N LEU A 125 -5.67 -14.54 -5.15
CA LEU A 125 -4.86 -13.59 -4.42
C LEU A 125 -4.66 -14.09 -2.99
N TYR A 126 -3.52 -13.76 -2.42
CA TYR A 126 -3.29 -13.82 -0.98
C TYR A 126 -3.23 -12.40 -0.44
N THR A 127 -3.97 -12.17 0.63
CA THR A 127 -4.03 -10.84 1.24
C THR A 127 -3.93 -10.95 2.75
N CYS A 128 -3.23 -10.00 3.37
CA CYS A 128 -3.15 -9.86 4.82
C CYS A 128 -3.33 -8.39 5.21
N GLY A 129 -3.94 -8.19 6.37
CA GLY A 129 -4.04 -6.86 6.96
C GLY A 129 -3.88 -6.89 8.47
N THR A 130 -3.81 -5.70 9.07
CA THR A 130 -3.58 -5.52 10.51
C THR A 130 -4.73 -6.02 11.37
N TYR A 131 -5.94 -6.07 10.82
CA TYR A 131 -7.18 -6.56 11.43
C TYR A 131 -7.34 -6.21 12.92
N ALA A 132 -7.30 -4.91 13.25
CA ALA A 132 -7.32 -4.37 14.62
C ALA A 132 -6.21 -4.95 15.52
N PHE A 133 -4.94 -4.81 15.13
CA PHE A 133 -3.77 -5.35 15.86
C PHE A 133 -3.82 -6.86 16.11
N SER A 134 -4.56 -7.59 15.28
CA SER A 134 -4.65 -9.05 15.27
C SER A 134 -4.47 -9.54 13.83
N PRO A 135 -3.25 -9.43 13.25
CA PRO A 135 -3.01 -9.63 11.83
C PRO A 135 -3.65 -10.90 11.30
N THR A 136 -4.39 -10.78 10.21
CA THR A 136 -5.18 -11.87 9.63
C THR A 136 -4.97 -11.88 8.12
N CYS A 137 -4.87 -13.10 7.58
CA CYS A 137 -4.71 -13.34 6.16
C CYS A 137 -5.89 -14.14 5.62
N ALA A 138 -6.15 -14.00 4.32
CA ALA A 138 -7.19 -14.74 3.63
C ALA A 138 -6.79 -14.94 2.16
N TYR A 139 -7.31 -16.02 1.58
CA TYR A 139 -7.28 -16.19 0.13
C TYR A 139 -8.52 -15.54 -0.50
N VAL A 140 -8.34 -14.90 -1.64
CA VAL A 140 -9.40 -14.22 -2.38
C VAL A 140 -9.44 -14.75 -3.80
N VAL A 141 -10.65 -15.06 -4.30
CA VAL A 141 -10.82 -15.45 -5.70
C VAL A 141 -10.87 -14.19 -6.56
N SER A 142 -9.86 -14.02 -7.41
CA SER A 142 -9.87 -13.03 -8.49
C SER A 142 -10.50 -13.64 -9.73
N ALA A 143 -11.71 -13.22 -10.10
CA ALA A 143 -12.42 -13.81 -11.23
C ALA A 143 -11.80 -13.48 -12.58
N ARG A 144 -11.76 -14.46 -13.48
CA ARG A 144 -11.44 -14.28 -14.90
C ARG A 144 -12.65 -13.71 -15.66
N ARG A 145 -12.40 -12.83 -16.64
CA ARG A 145 -13.43 -12.36 -17.60
C ARG A 145 -14.18 -13.57 -18.20
N GLY A 146 -15.51 -13.55 -18.17
CA GLY A 146 -16.36 -14.48 -18.92
C GLY A 146 -16.92 -15.71 -18.18
N ARG A 147 -16.52 -15.97 -16.93
CA ARG A 147 -17.24 -16.93 -16.06
C ARG A 147 -17.64 -16.19 -14.81
N GLY A 148 -18.94 -16.01 -14.57
CA GLY A 148 -19.53 -15.23 -13.47
C GLY A 148 -19.13 -15.68 -12.06
N ARG A 149 -17.85 -15.57 -11.72
CA ARG A 149 -17.33 -15.66 -10.36
C ARG A 149 -17.14 -14.23 -9.86
N ALA A 150 -17.57 -13.98 -8.64
CA ALA A 150 -17.44 -12.67 -8.02
C ALA A 150 -16.09 -12.57 -7.31
N PHE A 151 -15.58 -11.34 -7.19
CA PHE A 151 -14.45 -11.01 -6.32
C PHE A 151 -14.90 -11.27 -4.87
N LEU A 152 -14.54 -12.44 -4.35
CA LEU A 152 -15.07 -12.94 -3.09
C LEU A 152 -13.92 -13.51 -2.24
N PRO A 153 -13.98 -13.34 -0.91
CA PRO A 153 -13.11 -14.09 -0.03
C PRO A 153 -13.40 -15.58 -0.24
N LEU A 154 -12.35 -16.40 -0.33
CA LEU A 154 -12.52 -17.81 -0.10
C LEU A 154 -13.02 -17.95 1.33
N ARG A 155 -14.11 -18.70 1.51
CA ARG A 155 -14.56 -19.12 2.83
C ARG A 155 -13.45 -20.00 3.42
N ASP A 156 -12.48 -19.39 4.09
CA ASP A 156 -11.48 -20.17 4.82
C ASP A 156 -12.13 -20.79 6.06
N GLU A 157 -11.85 -22.08 6.23
CA GLU A 157 -12.16 -22.94 7.39
C GLU A 157 -11.74 -22.39 8.77
N ALA A 158 -11.13 -21.21 8.83
CA ALA A 158 -10.80 -20.52 10.07
C ALA A 158 -12.04 -20.18 10.91
N ARG A 159 -13.25 -20.19 10.33
CA ARG A 159 -14.50 -20.07 11.09
C ARG A 159 -14.89 -21.35 11.86
N LEU A 160 -14.29 -22.51 11.56
CA LEU A 160 -14.55 -23.77 12.28
C LEU A 160 -13.46 -24.14 13.31
N ARG A 161 -12.21 -23.67 13.15
CA ARG A 161 -11.13 -23.90 14.14
C ARG A 161 -11.13 -22.91 15.31
N GLY A 162 -12.30 -22.35 15.63
CA GLY A 162 -12.61 -21.80 16.95
C GLY A 162 -13.04 -22.86 17.97
N SER A 163 -13.09 -24.14 17.57
CA SER A 163 -13.29 -25.27 18.49
C SER A 163 -11.94 -25.78 18.98
N ARG A 164 -11.68 -25.57 20.27
CA ARG A 164 -10.52 -26.10 21.01
C ARG A 164 -10.38 -27.61 20.78
N PRO A 165 -9.17 -28.15 20.58
CA PRO A 165 -8.87 -29.51 21.04
C PRO A 165 -8.73 -29.45 22.57
N LEU A 166 -9.53 -30.26 23.28
CA LEU A 166 -9.13 -30.80 24.57
C LEU A 166 -7.91 -31.70 24.40
#